data_AF-A0A8S2RG32-F1
#
_entry.id   AF-A0A8S2RG32-F1
#
_cell.length_a   1.000
_cell.length_b   1.000
_cell.length_c   1.000
_cell.angle_alpha   90.00
_cell.angle_beta   90.00
_cell.angle_gamma   90.00
#
_symmetry.space_group_name_H-M   'P 1'
#
loop_
_entity.id
_entity.type
_entity.pdbx_description
1 polymer ?
#
loop_
_entity_poly.entity_id
_entity_poly.type
_entity_poly.pdbx_seq_one_letter_code
_entity_poly.pdbx_strand_id
1 'polypeptide(L)'
;MSNTIQLTLIRRGSSLSRINIDLAKQLHINVLNTLSVNSRFVAEYIIEHLHLPSNGTCSNIAIIGSGAIGSRVAYRLFRGKHKVNVYSPSLINPDESCRNKIRRQKGIGSSD
;
A
#
# COMPACT_ATOMS: atom_id res chain seq x y z
N MET A 1 24.38 -32.08 12.35
CA MET A 1 23.51 -30.88 12.40
C MET A 1 22.35 -31.12 11.47
N SER A 2 21.10 -31.09 11.95
CA SER A 2 19.93 -31.30 11.09
C SER A 2 19.73 -30.07 10.21
N ASN A 3 19.78 -30.26 8.88
CA ASN A 3 19.41 -29.24 7.91
C ASN A 3 17.91 -28.98 8.06
N THR A 4 17.55 -27.91 8.76
CA THR A 4 16.15 -27.54 8.94
C THR A 4 15.74 -26.73 7.71
N ILE A 5 14.96 -27.35 6.82
CA ILE A 5 14.42 -26.66 5.64
C ILE A 5 13.33 -25.70 6.13
N GLN A 6 13.60 -24.40 6.02
CA GLN A 6 12.63 -23.37 6.39
C GLN A 6 11.58 -23.22 5.27
N LEU A 7 10.31 -23.50 5.60
CA LEU A 7 9.20 -23.31 4.68
C LEU A 7 8.94 -21.81 4.46
N THR A 8 8.78 -21.41 3.19
CA THR A 8 8.39 -20.04 2.80
C THR A 8 7.06 -20.06 2.05
N LEU A 9 6.08 -19.31 2.57
CA LEU A 9 4.79 -19.06 1.93
C LEU A 9 4.82 -17.72 1.20
N ILE A 10 4.63 -17.73 -0.12
CA ILE A 10 4.53 -16.51 -0.92
C ILE A 10 3.09 -16.30 -1.38
N ARG A 11 2.44 -15.26 -0.87
CA ARG A 11 1.12 -14.84 -1.34
C ARG A 11 1.25 -13.94 -2.58
N ARG A 12 0.73 -14.42 -3.71
CA ARG A 12 0.51 -13.57 -4.90
C ARG A 12 -0.62 -12.57 -4.65
N GLY A 13 -0.27 -11.38 -4.19
CA GLY A 13 -1.19 -10.29 -3.89
C GLY A 13 -0.55 -9.29 -2.93
N SER A 14 -1.15 -8.11 -2.80
CA SER A 14 -0.63 -7.05 -1.93
C SER A 14 -1.08 -7.17 -0.47
N SER A 15 -2.15 -7.92 -0.18
CA SER A 15 -2.68 -8.10 1.17
C SER A 15 -2.28 -9.45 1.77
N LEU A 16 -1.97 -9.42 3.07
CA LEU A 16 -1.77 -10.59 3.93
C LEU A 16 -2.97 -10.85 4.85
N SER A 17 -4.07 -10.10 4.73
CA SER A 17 -5.22 -10.18 5.67
C SER A 17 -5.93 -11.53 5.73
N ARG A 18 -5.67 -12.42 4.77
CA ARG A 18 -6.23 -13.79 4.70
C ARG A 18 -5.25 -14.85 5.21
N ILE A 19 -4.08 -14.46 5.69
CA ILE A 19 -3.07 -15.35 6.24
C ILE A 19 -2.98 -15.09 7.73
N ASN A 20 -3.06 -16.15 8.54
CA ASN A 20 -2.78 -16.07 9.97
C ASN A 20 -1.26 -15.95 10.18
N ILE A 21 -0.78 -14.71 10.32
CA ILE A 21 0.64 -14.38 10.45
C ILE A 21 1.21 -14.89 11.77
N ASP A 22 0.42 -14.85 12.85
CA ASP A 22 0.87 -15.28 14.18
C ASP A 22 1.12 -16.79 14.21
N LEU A 23 0.21 -17.58 13.65
CA LEU A 23 0.40 -19.03 13.51
C LEU A 23 1.61 -19.37 12.61
N ALA A 24 1.75 -18.66 11.48
CA ALA A 24 2.91 -18.88 10.60
C ALA A 24 4.23 -18.60 11.33
N LYS A 25 4.27 -17.54 12.17
CA LYS A 25 5.42 -17.21 13.01
C LYS A 25 5.71 -18.30 14.05
N GLN A 26 4.68 -18.83 14.72
CA GLN A 26 4.81 -19.94 15.67
C GLN A 26 5.38 -21.21 15.03
N LEU A 27 5.03 -21.46 13.76
CA LEU A 27 5.50 -22.61 12.98
C LEU A 27 6.82 -22.36 12.24
N HIS A 28 7.48 -21.22 12.49
CA HIS A 28 8.71 -20.81 11.80
C HIS A 28 8.58 -20.74 10.26
N ILE A 29 7.38 -20.46 9.76
CA ILE A 29 7.09 -20.27 8.34
C ILE A 29 7.35 -18.81 7.98
N ASN A 30 8.21 -18.59 7.00
CA ASN A 30 8.42 -17.26 6.44
C ASN A 30 7.23 -16.88 5.54
N VAL A 31 6.60 -15.74 5.76
CA VAL A 31 5.45 -15.28 4.95
C VAL A 31 5.84 -14.03 4.19
N LEU A 32 5.75 -14.11 2.87
CA LEU A 32 6.00 -13.01 1.95
C LEU A 32 4.74 -12.72 1.12
N ASN A 33 4.67 -11.50 0.60
CA ASN A 33 3.68 -11.14 -0.38
C ASN A 33 4.29 -10.32 -1.52
N THR A 34 3.58 -10.25 -2.63
CA THR A 34 4.00 -9.46 -3.77
C THR A 34 3.46 -8.03 -3.63
N LEU A 35 4.20 -7.19 -2.91
CA LEU A 35 3.82 -5.80 -2.70
C LEU A 35 3.72 -5.04 -4.03
N SER A 36 2.76 -4.12 -4.12
CA SER A 36 2.60 -3.18 -5.22
C SER A 36 2.31 -3.75 -6.62
N VAL A 37 2.12 -5.08 -6.77
CA VAL A 37 1.89 -5.71 -8.08
C VAL A 37 0.67 -5.19 -8.83
N ASN A 38 -0.35 -4.73 -8.11
CA ASN A 38 -1.55 -4.15 -8.69
C ASN A 38 -1.54 -2.61 -8.73
N SER A 39 -0.55 -1.97 -8.12
CA SER A 39 -0.60 -0.52 -7.88
C SER A 39 -0.58 0.31 -9.16
N ARG A 40 0.03 -0.21 -10.24
CA ARG A 40 -0.01 0.41 -11.56
C ARG A 40 -1.44 0.44 -12.11
N PHE A 41 -2.08 -0.72 -12.20
CA PHE A 41 -3.42 -0.86 -12.78
C PHE A 41 -4.47 -0.08 -11.99
N VAL A 42 -4.35 -0.05 -10.66
CA VAL A 42 -5.23 0.76 -9.82
C VAL A 42 -5.01 2.26 -10.06
N ALA A 43 -3.77 2.71 -10.21
CA ALA A 43 -3.49 4.11 -10.51
C ALA A 43 -4.01 4.52 -11.90
N GLU A 44 -3.84 3.68 -12.92
CA GLU A 44 -4.38 3.90 -14.27
C GLU A 44 -5.91 4.00 -14.22
N TYR A 45 -6.58 3.04 -13.57
CA TYR A 45 -8.02 3.04 -13.38
C TYR A 45 -8.54 4.34 -12.75
N ILE A 46 -7.89 4.84 -11.68
CA ILE A 46 -8.29 6.08 -10.99
C ILE A 46 -8.24 7.28 -11.94
N ILE A 47 -7.16 7.41 -12.74
CA ILE A 47 -7.00 8.53 -13.67
C ILE A 47 -8.09 8.50 -14.74
N GLU A 48 -8.36 7.31 -15.32
CA GLU A 48 -9.35 7.12 -16.37
C GLU A 48 -10.78 7.37 -15.86
N HIS A 49 -11.15 6.80 -14.71
CA HIS A 49 -12.52 6.81 -14.21
C HIS A 49 -12.93 8.13 -13.57
N LEU A 50 -11.97 8.89 -13.00
CA LEU A 50 -12.25 10.22 -12.49
C LEU A 50 -12.24 11.29 -13.59
N HIS A 51 -12.05 10.88 -14.86
CA HIS A 51 -11.93 11.77 -16.02
C HIS A 51 -10.95 12.91 -15.77
N LEU A 52 -9.86 12.64 -15.04
CA LEU A 52 -8.86 13.65 -14.73
C LEU A 52 -8.06 13.88 -16.01
N PRO A 53 -8.23 15.03 -16.69
CA PRO A 53 -7.68 15.21 -18.02
C PRO A 53 -6.17 15.16 -17.93
N SER A 54 -5.53 14.23 -18.65
CA SER A 54 -4.06 14.20 -18.76
C SER A 54 -3.48 15.46 -19.40
N ASN A 55 -4.33 16.32 -19.96
CA ASN A 55 -4.01 17.51 -20.70
C ASN A 55 -5.29 18.39 -20.80
N GLY A 56 -5.26 19.57 -20.18
CA GLY A 56 -6.34 20.57 -20.25
C GLY A 56 -7.02 20.83 -18.91
N THR A 57 -6.99 22.09 -18.47
CA THR A 57 -7.44 22.61 -17.15
C THR A 57 -6.71 22.08 -15.90
N CYS A 58 -5.96 22.98 -15.25
CA CYS A 58 -5.24 22.69 -14.02
C CYS A 58 -6.21 22.60 -12.83
N SER A 59 -6.60 21.39 -12.47
CA SER A 59 -7.32 21.12 -11.21
C SER A 59 -6.38 21.08 -10.00
N ASN A 60 -6.87 21.57 -8.85
CA ASN A 60 -6.24 21.36 -7.55
C ASN A 60 -6.67 19.98 -7.01
N ILE A 61 -5.72 19.06 -6.85
CA ILE A 61 -6.00 17.68 -6.45
C ILE A 61 -5.27 17.38 -5.15
N ALA A 62 -5.97 16.84 -4.17
CA ALA A 62 -5.40 16.33 -2.94
C ALA A 62 -5.37 14.80 -2.95
N ILE A 63 -4.22 14.21 -2.64
CA ILE A 63 -4.04 12.76 -2.51
C ILE A 63 -3.74 12.45 -1.06
N ILE A 64 -4.61 11.65 -0.44
CA ILE A 64 -4.44 11.18 0.94
C ILE A 64 -3.77 9.80 0.92
N GLY A 65 -2.51 9.77 1.30
CA GLY A 65 -1.65 8.59 1.32
C GLY A 65 -0.64 8.56 0.18
N SER A 66 0.65 8.53 0.52
CA SER A 66 1.78 8.42 -0.41
C SER A 66 2.24 6.98 -0.65
N GLY A 67 1.31 6.03 -0.57
CA GLY A 67 1.58 4.62 -0.83
C GLY A 67 1.87 4.34 -2.31
N ALA A 68 2.11 3.09 -2.66
CA ALA A 68 2.46 2.68 -4.02
C ALA A 68 1.47 3.15 -5.10
N ILE A 69 0.18 3.23 -4.78
CA ILE A 69 -0.88 3.75 -5.67
C ILE A 69 -0.85 5.28 -5.69
N GLY A 70 -0.96 5.92 -4.52
CA GLY A 70 -1.05 7.39 -4.39
C GLY A 70 0.11 8.12 -5.05
N SER A 71 1.34 7.61 -4.89
CA SER A 71 2.53 8.19 -5.54
C SER A 71 2.50 8.06 -7.07
N ARG A 72 1.93 6.97 -7.61
CA ARG A 72 1.75 6.79 -9.06
C ARG A 72 0.70 7.73 -9.63
N VAL A 73 -0.44 7.87 -8.92
CA VAL A 73 -1.50 8.84 -9.27
C VAL A 73 -0.94 10.25 -9.25
N ALA A 74 -0.22 10.62 -8.18
CA ALA A 74 0.41 11.93 -8.02
C ALA A 74 1.34 12.25 -9.19
N TYR A 75 2.23 11.30 -9.54
CA TYR A 75 3.16 11.45 -10.65
C TYR A 75 2.46 11.67 -11.99
N ARG A 76 1.41 10.89 -12.28
CA ARG A 76 0.65 11.02 -13.54
C ARG A 76 -0.08 12.36 -13.62
N LEU A 77 -0.71 12.81 -12.54
CA LEU A 77 -1.42 14.09 -12.50
C LEU A 77 -0.47 15.29 -12.57
N PHE A 78 0.66 15.21 -11.88
CA PHE A 78 1.70 16.22 -11.98
C PHE A 78 2.21 16.38 -13.42
N ARG A 79 2.43 15.27 -14.13
CA ARG A 79 2.77 15.29 -15.57
C ARG A 79 1.66 15.86 -16.45
N GLY A 80 0.41 15.73 -16.05
CA GLY A 80 -0.75 16.36 -16.68
C GLY A 80 -0.91 17.86 -16.37
N LYS A 81 0.05 18.47 -15.66
CA LYS A 81 0.07 19.87 -15.23
C LYS A 81 -1.02 20.22 -14.20
N HIS A 82 -1.49 19.26 -13.42
CA HIS A 82 -2.35 19.53 -12.26
C HIS A 82 -1.53 20.03 -11.07
N LYS A 83 -2.17 20.82 -10.19
CA LYS A 83 -1.61 21.15 -8.88
C LYS A 83 -1.93 20.01 -7.91
N VAL A 84 -0.95 19.16 -7.64
CA VAL A 84 -1.11 17.99 -6.79
C VAL A 84 -0.55 18.25 -5.39
N ASN A 85 -1.38 18.07 -4.36
CA ASN A 85 -0.99 18.12 -2.96
C ASN A 85 -1.08 16.71 -2.40
N VAL A 86 0.00 16.19 -1.81
CA VAL A 86 0.02 14.85 -1.21
C VAL A 86 0.13 14.98 0.30
N TYR A 87 -0.81 14.39 1.01
CA TYR A 87 -0.80 14.30 2.47
C TYR A 87 -0.62 12.85 2.90
N SER A 88 0.35 12.58 3.77
CA SER A 88 0.64 11.21 4.23
C SER A 88 1.09 11.24 5.69
N PRO A 89 0.21 10.93 6.66
CA PRO A 89 0.55 10.93 8.09
C PRO A 89 1.79 10.09 8.41
N SER A 90 1.91 8.94 7.73
CA SER A 90 3.05 8.03 7.86
C SER A 90 4.40 8.60 7.39
N LEU A 91 4.42 9.76 6.74
CA LEU A 91 5.64 10.49 6.36
C LEU A 91 5.87 11.76 7.20
N ILE A 92 4.86 12.21 7.94
CA ILE A 92 4.94 13.45 8.75
C ILE A 92 5.63 13.18 10.09
N ASN A 93 5.47 11.98 10.65
CA ASN A 93 6.18 11.55 11.85
C ASN A 93 6.72 10.12 11.68
N PRO A 94 8.04 9.90 11.68
CA PRO A 94 8.63 8.56 11.62
C PRO A 94 8.11 7.65 12.75
N ASP A 95 7.99 8.19 13.96
CA ASP A 95 7.51 7.46 15.14
C ASP A 95 6.03 7.08 15.05
N GLU A 96 5.23 7.92 14.41
CA GLU A 96 3.80 7.71 14.23
C GLU A 96 3.51 6.76 13.05
N SER A 97 4.40 6.74 12.04
CA SER A 97 4.43 5.74 10.97
C SER A 97 4.60 4.32 11.51
N CYS A 98 5.54 4.14 12.45
CA CYS A 98 5.75 2.88 13.18
C CYS A 98 4.50 2.50 13.99
N ARG A 99 3.91 3.44 14.74
CA ARG A 99 2.67 3.18 15.50
C ARG A 99 1.48 2.83 14.60
N ASN A 100 1.34 3.48 13.45
CA ASN A 100 0.25 3.21 12.50
C ASN A 100 0.42 1.88 11.77
N LYS A 101 1.65 1.46 11.46
CA LYS A 101 1.93 0.10 10.97
C LYS A 101 1.58 -0.96 12.02
N ILE A 102 1.93 -0.72 13.28
CA ILE A 102 1.59 -1.63 14.41
C ILE A 102 0.07 -1.66 14.64
N ARG A 103 -0.63 -0.52 14.60
CA ARG A 103 -2.10 -0.45 14.73
C ARG A 103 -2.84 -1.15 13.59
N ARG A 104 -2.37 -1.01 12.34
CA ARG A 104 -2.94 -1.74 11.20
C ARG A 104 -2.71 -3.25 11.29
N GLN A 105 -1.63 -3.69 11.95
CA GLN A 105 -1.41 -5.10 12.26
C GLN A 105 -2.28 -5.59 13.42
N LYS A 106 -2.56 -4.73 14.41
CA LYS A 106 -3.44 -5.05 15.56
C LYS A 106 -4.95 -4.91 15.26
N GLY A 107 -5.34 -4.19 14.19
CA GLY A 107 -6.72 -3.91 13.83
C GLY A 107 -7.49 -5.03 13.12
N ILE A 108 -7.00 -6.27 13.13
CA ILE A 108 -7.77 -7.46 12.68
C ILE A 108 -8.37 -8.18 13.90
N GLY A 109 -8.79 -7.43 14.92
CA GLY A 109 -9.34 -7.99 16.15
C GLY A 109 -10.13 -6.96 16.94
N SER A 110 -11.34 -6.64 16.47
CA SER A 110 -12.50 -6.21 17.28
C SER A 110 -13.64 -5.90 16.31
N SER A 111 -14.37 -6.95 15.93
CA SER A 111 -15.79 -6.81 15.70
C SER A 111 -16.44 -7.17 17.03
N ASP A 112 -17.33 -6.29 17.52
CA ASP A 112 -18.42 -6.72 18.40
C ASP A 112 -19.27 -7.80 17.70
#